data_AF-A0A8T5XMW4-F1
#
_entry.id   AF-A0A8T5XMW4-F1
#
_cell.length_a   1.000
_cell.length_b   1.000
_cell.length_c   1.000
_cell.angle_alpha   90.00
_cell.angle_beta   90.00
_cell.angle_gamma   90.00
#
_symmetry.space_group_name_H-M   'P 1'
#
loop_
_entity.id
_entity.type
_entity.pdbx_description
1 polymer ?
#
loop_
_entity_poly.entity_id
_entity_poly.type
_entity_poly.pdbx_seq_one_letter_code
_entity_poly.pdbx_strand_id
1 'polypeptide(L)'
;MSINKRILTILSTDIFKKLINSDTVQIAQLNAAITLLIESRIPFDLQFSPGTRRDATAADLLIYINPTTTVSFTISFDPGGSIFSN
;
A
#
# COMPACT_ATOMS: atom_id res chain seq x y z
N MET A 1 -14.20 17.52 13.01
CA MET A 1 -13.74 16.79 11.81
C MET A 1 -13.71 15.31 12.16
N SER A 2 -14.80 14.58 11.92
CA SER A 2 -14.87 13.15 12.28
C SER A 2 -14.27 12.32 11.16
N ILE A 3 -13.02 11.91 11.35
CA ILE A 3 -12.44 10.82 10.56
C ILE A 3 -13.38 9.61 10.68
N ASN A 4 -13.69 8.99 9.54
CA ASN A 4 -14.69 7.92 9.47
C ASN A 4 -14.19 6.72 10.29
N LYS A 5 -14.89 6.33 11.36
CA LYS A 5 -14.45 5.29 12.30
C LYS A 5 -14.08 3.98 11.60
N ARG A 6 -14.76 3.66 10.49
CA ARG A 6 -14.45 2.50 9.64
C ARG A 6 -13.05 2.56 9.03
N ILE A 7 -12.65 3.73 8.53
CA ILE A 7 -11.33 3.93 7.95
C ILE A 7 -10.25 3.76 9.02
N LEU A 8 -10.47 4.31 10.22
CA LEU A 8 -9.57 4.06 11.35
C LEU A 8 -9.47 2.59 11.71
N THR A 9 -10.59 1.87 11.75
CA THR A 9 -10.59 0.42 12.02
C THR A 9 -9.76 -0.33 10.98
N ILE A 10 -9.92 -0.02 9.69
CA ILE A 10 -9.20 -0.68 8.60
C ILE A 10 -7.71 -0.36 8.63
N LEU A 11 -7.35 0.92 8.79
CA LEU A 11 -5.95 1.34 8.94
C LEU A 11 -5.29 0.79 10.22
N SER A 12 -6.09 0.46 11.23
CA SER A 12 -5.62 -0.14 12.48
C SER A 12 -5.47 -1.67 12.41
N THR A 13 -5.88 -2.30 11.30
CA THR A 13 -5.70 -3.74 11.10
C THR A 13 -4.22 -4.10 11.00
N ASP A 14 -3.88 -5.32 11.41
CA ASP A 14 -2.51 -5.82 11.34
C ASP A 14 -1.97 -5.89 9.91
N ILE A 15 -2.84 -5.98 8.91
CA ILE A 15 -2.49 -5.93 7.49
C ILE A 15 -1.94 -4.55 7.13
N PHE A 16 -2.64 -3.48 7.49
CA PHE A 16 -2.17 -2.11 7.23
C PHE A 16 -0.95 -1.76 8.08
N LYS A 17 -0.88 -2.20 9.34
CA LYS A 17 0.31 -2.00 10.18
C LYS A 17 1.55 -2.70 9.61
N LYS A 18 1.39 -3.91 9.07
CA LYS A 18 2.48 -4.62 8.37
C LYS A 18 2.87 -3.92 7.07
N LEU A 19 1.89 -3.41 6.34
CA LEU A 19 2.13 -2.67 5.11
C LEU A 19 2.87 -1.35 5.36
N ILE A 20 2.64 -0.70 6.51
CA ILE A 20 3.31 0.55 6.93
C ILE A 20 4.72 0.29 7.51
N ASN A 21 4.91 -0.81 8.24
CA ASN A 21 6.16 -1.08 8.97
C ASN A 21 7.11 -2.08 8.27
N SER A 22 6.80 -2.52 7.04
CA SER A 22 7.66 -3.46 6.32
C SER A 22 8.53 -2.75 5.30
N ASP A 23 9.85 -2.88 5.42
CA ASP A 23 10.84 -2.36 4.45
C ASP A 23 10.68 -3.01 3.06
N THR A 24 10.07 -4.20 3.01
CA THR A 24 9.69 -4.91 1.79
C THR A 24 8.29 -5.46 1.94
N VAL A 25 7.31 -4.83 1.30
CA VAL A 25 5.93 -5.33 1.33
C VAL A 25 5.82 -6.43 0.27
N GLN A 26 5.43 -7.63 0.71
CA GLN A 26 5.10 -8.71 -0.22
C GLN A 26 3.80 -8.35 -0.96
N ILE A 27 3.75 -8.58 -2.27
CA ILE A 27 2.57 -8.36 -3.13
C ILE A 27 1.29 -8.96 -2.51
N ALA A 28 1.41 -10.09 -1.80
CA ALA A 28 0.31 -10.73 -1.09
C ALA A 28 -0.34 -9.81 -0.02
N GLN A 29 0.46 -9.04 0.72
CA GLN A 29 -0.04 -8.12 1.74
C GLN A 29 -0.72 -6.89 1.13
N LEU A 30 -0.15 -6.37 0.04
CA LEU A 30 -0.78 -5.30 -0.75
C LEU A 30 -2.14 -5.76 -1.30
N ASN A 31 -2.20 -6.96 -1.89
CA ASN A 31 -3.46 -7.52 -2.38
C ASN A 31 -4.48 -7.69 -1.26
N ALA A 32 -4.08 -8.17 -0.08
CA ALA A 32 -4.98 -8.27 1.07
C ALA A 32 -5.51 -6.90 1.53
N ALA A 33 -4.67 -5.87 1.54
CA ALA A 33 -5.09 -4.51 1.86
C ALA A 33 -6.09 -3.96 0.82
N ILE A 34 -5.83 -4.18 -0.47
CA ILE A 34 -6.73 -3.79 -1.56
C ILE A 34 -8.08 -4.49 -1.43
N THR A 35 -8.10 -5.80 -1.17
CA THR A 35 -9.35 -6.55 -0.97
C THR A 35 -10.18 -5.96 0.17
N LEU A 36 -9.55 -5.61 1.31
CA LEU A 36 -10.24 -4.96 2.42
C LEU A 36 -10.81 -3.59 2.06
N LEU A 37 -10.09 -2.80 1.26
CA LEU A 37 -10.57 -1.49 0.79
C LEU A 37 -11.79 -1.64 -0.14
N ILE A 38 -11.76 -2.62 -1.05
CA ILE A 38 -12.87 -2.96 -1.93
C ILE A 38 -14.10 -3.40 -1.13
N GLU A 39 -13.95 -4.35 -0.21
CA GLU A 39 -15.05 -4.83 0.64
C GLU A 39 -15.66 -3.69 1.49
N SER A 40 -14.82 -2.77 1.93
CA SER A 40 -15.22 -1.64 2.76
C SER A 40 -15.80 -0.48 1.95
N ARG A 41 -15.83 -0.58 0.62
CA ARG A 41 -16.25 0.47 -0.33
C ARG A 41 -15.50 1.79 -0.10
N ILE A 42 -14.21 1.70 0.23
CA ILE A 42 -13.36 2.88 0.38
C ILE A 42 -12.75 3.22 -0.97
N PRO A 43 -12.89 4.46 -1.46
CA PRO A 43 -12.22 4.88 -2.68
C PRO A 43 -10.70 4.91 -2.49
N PHE A 44 -9.98 4.29 -3.42
CA PHE A 44 -8.52 4.27 -3.45
C PHE A 44 -8.03 4.28 -4.91
N ASP A 45 -6.82 4.77 -5.10
CA ASP A 45 -6.06 4.64 -6.34
C ASP A 45 -4.80 3.83 -6.07
N LEU A 46 -4.44 2.95 -6.99
CA LEU A 46 -3.17 2.22 -6.97
C LEU A 46 -2.43 2.50 -8.27
N GLN A 47 -1.24 3.07 -8.17
CA GLN A 47 -0.36 3.28 -9.31
C GLN A 47 0.89 2.44 -9.14
N PHE A 48 1.16 1.60 -10.14
CA PHE A 48 2.38 0.82 -10.19
C PHE A 48 3.40 1.55 -11.05
N SER A 49 4.57 1.80 -10.48
CA SER A 49 5.74 2.33 -11.18
C SER A 49 6.72 1.18 -11.45
N PRO A 50 6.77 0.65 -12.69
CA PRO A 50 7.78 -0.31 -13.08
C PRO A 50 9.14 0.40 -13.01
N GLY A 51 9.98 0.03 -12.05
CA GLY A 51 11.23 0.72 -11.77
C GLY A 51 12.09 0.91 -13.01
N THR A 52 12.76 2.06 -13.10
CA THR A 52 13.69 2.35 -14.19
C THR A 52 15.12 2.00 -13.76
N ARG A 53 16.11 2.13 -14.66
CA ARG A 53 17.54 2.04 -14.27
C ARG A 53 17.94 3.08 -13.19
N ARG A 54 17.11 4.10 -12.93
CA ARG A 54 17.30 5.13 -11.91
C ARG A 54 16.40 4.96 -10.69
N ASP A 55 15.23 4.35 -10.85
CA ASP A 55 14.18 4.32 -9.82
C ASP A 55 13.83 2.87 -9.46
N ALA A 56 13.75 2.57 -8.16
CA ALA A 56 13.31 1.26 -7.70
C ALA A 56 11.84 1.02 -8.08
N THR A 57 11.49 -0.24 -8.33
CA THR A 57 10.10 -0.63 -8.59
C THR A 57 9.26 -0.30 -7.37
N ALA A 58 8.15 0.41 -7.55
CA ALA A 58 7.30 0.83 -6.45
C ALA A 58 5.81 0.81 -6.82
N ALA A 59 4.94 0.74 -5.82
CA ALA A 59 3.53 1.01 -5.96
C ALA A 59 3.12 2.12 -5.00
N ASP A 60 2.37 3.09 -5.52
CA ASP A 60 1.76 4.16 -4.74
C ASP A 60 0.28 3.83 -4.56
N LEU A 61 -0.11 3.60 -3.30
CA LEU A 61 -1.50 3.40 -2.89
C LEU A 61 -2.01 4.69 -2.26
N LEU A 62 -3.00 5.32 -2.89
CA LEU A 62 -3.67 6.51 -2.39
C LEU A 62 -5.06 6.16 -1.90
N ILE A 63 -5.38 6.46 -0.65
CA ILE A 63 -6.69 6.17 -0.05
C ILE A 63 -7.41 7.48 0.22
N TYR A 64 -8.63 7.61 -0.29
CA TYR A 64 -9.43 8.82 -0.14
C TYR A 64 -10.32 8.71 1.11
N ILE A 65 -10.00 9.46 2.16
CA ILE A 65 -10.81 9.51 3.39
C ILE A 65 -12.01 10.43 3.19
N ASN A 66 -11.78 11.55 2.49
CA ASN A 66 -12.78 12.51 2.07
C ASN A 66 -12.20 13.31 0.87
N PRO A 67 -12.98 14.17 0.19
CA PRO A 67 -12.49 14.88 -1.00
C PRO A 67 -11.27 15.77 -0.77
N THR A 68 -10.94 16.10 0.48
CA THR A 68 -9.82 17.00 0.83
C THR A 68 -8.71 16.31 1.62
N THR A 69 -8.88 15.03 1.98
CA THR A 69 -7.98 14.27 2.85
C THR A 69 -7.71 12.92 2.22
N THR A 70 -6.46 12.72 1.83
CA THR A 70 -5.94 11.47 1.28
C THR A 70 -4.84 10.93 2.17
N VAL A 71 -4.64 9.62 2.13
CA VAL A 71 -3.51 8.95 2.76
C VAL A 71 -2.77 8.22 1.66
N SER A 72 -1.52 8.57 1.43
CA SER A 72 -0.65 7.95 0.43
C SER A 72 0.35 7.01 1.09
N PHE A 73 0.50 5.82 0.53
CA PHE A 73 1.51 4.84 0.90
C PHE A 73 2.37 4.55 -0.32
N THR A 74 3.67 4.76 -0.20
CA THR A 74 4.64 4.34 -1.21
C THR A 74 5.26 3.03 -0.77
N ILE A 75 5.11 2.01 -1.60
CA ILE A 75 5.54 0.66 -1.35
C ILE A 75 6.68 0.35 -2.31
N SER A 76 7.91 0.27 -1.79
CA SER A 76 9.06 -0.14 -2.58
C SER A 76 9.10 -1.67 -2.69
N PHE A 77 9.24 -2.16 -3.91
CA PHE A 77 9.51 -3.57 -4.19
C PHE A 77 11.02 -3.73 -4.38
N ASP A 78 11.62 -4.62 -3.61
CA ASP A 78 13.03 -4.96 -3.76
C ASP A 78 13.29 -5.48 -5.19
N PRO A 79 14.30 -5.00 -5.92
CA PRO A 79 14.77 -5.68 -7.11
C PRO A 79 15.19 -7.10 -6.70
N GLY A 80 14.36 -8.09 -7.02
CA GLY A 80 14.50 -9.48 -6.59
C GLY A 80 15.96 -9.92 -6.46
N GLY A 81 16.31 -10.39 -5.25
CA GLY A 81 17.68 -10.78 -4.90
C GLY A 81 18.29 -11.65 -6.00
N SER A 82 19.52 -11.30 -6.38
CA SER A 82 20.27 -12.04 -7.39
C SER A 82 20.41 -13.50 -6.94
N ILE A 83 19.64 -14.40 -7.57
CA ILE A 83 19.72 -15.85 -7.36
C ILE A 83 21.06 -16.44 -7.86
N PHE A 84 21.89 -15.62 -8.49
CA PHE A 84 23.26 -15.92 -8.83
C PHE A 84 24.19 -15.28 -7.79
N SER A 85 24.18 -15.80 -6.56
CA SER A 85 25.30 -15.63 -5.63
C SER A 85 25.98 -16.98 -5.43
N ASN A 86 27.21 -17.04 -5.94
CA ASN A 86 28.22 -18.11 -5.83
C ASN A 86 28.08 -19.28 -6.82
#